data_AF-A0A2N1Q1S2-F1
#
_entry.id   AF-A0A2N1Q1S2-F1
#
_cell.length_a   1.000
_cell.length_b   1.000
_cell.length_c   1.000
_cell.angle_alpha   90.00
_cell.angle_beta   90.00
_cell.angle_gamma   90.00
#
_symmetry.space_group_name_H-M   'P 1'
#
loop_
_entity.id
_entity.type
_entity.pdbx_description
1 polymer ?
#
loop_
_entity_poly.entity_id
_entity_poly.type
_entity_poly.pdbx_seq_one_letter_code
_entity_poly.pdbx_strand_id
1 'polypeptide(L)'
;MKKYKRKSEFRLWHLFSVLLIAAVMFAGITVVSSWAYAYMEAIDNQQITTQRTTTNIDEQAILLATRQKLIEANVFIQVNIPSGYEIGSATIINQDDDFYYAITNEHVLDGNNEVVNSYQATTFDNITTSFEVVAMDNVKDLALIKFTKENREVISPLRTLNEGIYIDDIVVAIGNPYGNTAAISYGSIHQVTTIRELEIERLVIEHDAPSYTGSSGGALVDMYGNLKGINSWELNGLYYAIPISVINTFLENNL
;
A
#
# COMPACT_ATOMS: atom_id res chain seq x y z
N MET A 1 -69.91 -35.36 -17.53
CA MET A 1 -68.47 -35.00 -17.50
C MET A 1 -68.32 -33.60 -18.06
N LYS A 2 -67.63 -32.59 -17.53
CA LYS A 2 -66.83 -32.37 -16.31
C LYS A 2 -66.96 -30.85 -16.05
N LYS A 3 -67.42 -30.43 -14.86
CA LYS A 3 -67.44 -29.01 -14.45
C LYS A 3 -66.02 -28.59 -14.07
N TYR A 4 -65.52 -27.53 -14.70
CA TYR A 4 -64.28 -26.83 -14.38
C TYR A 4 -64.37 -26.16 -12.99
N LYS A 5 -63.47 -26.51 -12.07
CA LYS A 5 -63.05 -25.67 -10.94
C LYS A 5 -61.65 -26.09 -10.48
N ARG A 6 -60.62 -25.41 -10.98
CA ARG A 6 -59.28 -25.35 -10.37
C ARG A 6 -58.50 -24.18 -10.96
N LYS A 7 -58.75 -22.97 -10.44
CA LYS A 7 -57.93 -21.78 -10.72
C LYS A 7 -57.60 -20.94 -9.48
N SER A 8 -57.96 -21.40 -8.28
CA SER A 8 -57.71 -20.66 -7.03
C SER A 8 -56.49 -21.13 -6.24
N GLU A 9 -55.98 -22.35 -6.46
CA GLU A 9 -54.85 -22.85 -5.64
C GLU A 9 -53.49 -22.34 -6.11
N PHE A 10 -53.30 -22.10 -7.42
CA PHE A 10 -52.02 -21.62 -7.95
C PHE A 10 -51.66 -20.20 -7.47
N ARG A 11 -52.67 -19.36 -7.18
CA ARG A 11 -52.48 -17.99 -6.66
C ARG A 11 -52.19 -17.95 -5.16
N LEU A 12 -52.67 -18.92 -4.37
CA LEU A 12 -52.37 -19.00 -2.94
C LEU A 12 -50.91 -19.42 -2.69
N TRP A 13 -50.39 -20.39 -3.44
CA TRP A 13 -49.00 -20.86 -3.27
C TRP A 13 -47.95 -19.81 -3.64
N HIS A 14 -48.23 -18.96 -4.64
CA HIS A 14 -47.36 -17.83 -5.00
C HIS A 14 -47.40 -16.69 -3.97
N LEU A 15 -48.55 -16.44 -3.32
CA LEU A 15 -48.65 -15.42 -2.27
C LEU A 15 -47.95 -15.88 -0.98
N PHE A 16 -48.02 -17.17 -0.64
CA PHE A 16 -47.28 -17.74 0.49
C PHE A 16 -45.75 -17.73 0.26
N SER A 17 -45.27 -18.03 -0.94
CA SER A 17 -43.82 -18.01 -1.24
C SER A 17 -43.23 -16.60 -1.26
N VAL A 18 -43.96 -15.61 -1.78
CA VAL A 18 -43.53 -14.20 -1.76
C VAL A 18 -43.52 -13.62 -0.34
N LEU A 19 -44.51 -13.97 0.50
CA LEU A 19 -44.51 -13.59 1.93
C LEU A 19 -43.39 -14.26 2.72
N LEU A 20 -43.05 -15.52 2.42
CA LEU A 20 -41.95 -16.22 3.08
C LEU A 20 -40.59 -15.62 2.71
N ILE A 21 -40.37 -15.27 1.44
CA ILE A 21 -39.13 -14.61 0.98
C ILE A 21 -39.02 -13.20 1.57
N ALA A 22 -40.11 -12.44 1.62
CA ALA A 22 -40.14 -11.13 2.27
C ALA A 22 -39.85 -11.23 3.78
N ALA A 23 -40.40 -12.23 4.48
CA ALA A 23 -40.14 -12.47 5.90
C ALA A 23 -38.68 -12.91 6.16
N VAL A 24 -38.08 -13.72 5.29
CA VAL A 24 -36.66 -14.10 5.38
C VAL A 24 -35.74 -12.91 5.07
N MET A 25 -36.09 -12.04 4.13
CA MET A 25 -35.33 -10.80 3.88
C MET A 25 -35.47 -9.81 5.03
N PHE A 26 -36.65 -9.67 5.62
CA PHE A 26 -36.85 -8.80 6.79
C PHE A 26 -36.14 -9.34 8.03
N ALA A 27 -36.20 -10.65 8.29
CA ALA A 27 -35.43 -11.30 9.35
C ALA A 27 -33.91 -11.23 9.09
N GLY A 28 -33.47 -11.34 7.83
CA GLY A 28 -32.09 -11.13 7.45
C GLY A 28 -31.62 -9.70 7.70
N ILE A 29 -32.44 -8.70 7.38
CA ILE A 29 -32.15 -7.28 7.65
C ILE A 29 -32.17 -6.97 9.16
N THR A 30 -33.08 -7.54 9.94
CA THR A 30 -33.11 -7.34 11.41
C THR A 30 -31.98 -8.07 12.12
N VAL A 31 -31.55 -9.24 11.63
CA VAL A 31 -30.37 -9.96 12.14
C VAL A 31 -29.10 -9.22 11.74
N VAL A 32 -28.92 -8.82 10.48
CA VAL A 32 -27.75 -8.03 10.05
C VAL A 32 -27.66 -6.71 10.82
N SER A 33 -28.77 -6.02 11.06
CA SER A 33 -28.77 -4.83 11.90
C SER A 33 -28.48 -5.14 13.37
N SER A 34 -29.03 -6.21 13.96
CA SER A 34 -28.71 -6.59 15.35
C SER A 34 -27.25 -6.97 15.54
N TRP A 35 -26.63 -7.67 14.57
CA TRP A 35 -25.21 -7.97 14.59
C TRP A 35 -24.37 -6.71 14.34
N ALA A 36 -24.77 -5.82 13.44
CA ALA A 36 -24.11 -4.53 13.23
C ALA A 36 -24.20 -3.62 14.46
N TYR A 37 -25.35 -3.59 15.15
CA TYR A 37 -25.53 -2.86 16.40
C TYR A 37 -24.68 -3.47 17.52
N ALA A 38 -24.66 -4.80 17.66
CA ALA A 38 -23.80 -5.47 18.63
C ALA A 38 -22.30 -5.29 18.31
N TYR A 39 -21.93 -5.19 17.03
CA TYR A 39 -20.56 -4.91 16.59
C TYR A 39 -20.17 -3.45 16.87
N MET A 40 -21.05 -2.49 16.60
CA MET A 40 -20.85 -1.08 16.96
C MET A 40 -20.83 -0.87 18.48
N GLU A 41 -21.69 -1.53 19.23
CA GLU A 41 -21.71 -1.50 20.70
C GLU A 41 -20.48 -2.18 21.29
N ALA A 42 -19.92 -3.23 20.65
CA ALA A 42 -18.65 -3.82 21.03
C ALA A 42 -17.44 -2.90 20.74
N ILE A 43 -17.51 -2.07 19.68
CA ILE A 43 -16.51 -1.03 19.39
C ILE A 43 -16.64 0.14 20.37
N ASP A 44 -17.86 0.54 20.76
CA ASP A 44 -18.13 1.62 21.72
C ASP A 44 -17.84 1.21 23.18
N ASN A 45 -18.07 -0.06 23.52
CA ASN A 45 -17.76 -0.66 24.83
C ASN A 45 -16.34 -1.25 24.92
N GLN A 46 -15.55 -1.23 23.84
CA GLN A 46 -14.11 -1.27 24.01
C GLN A 46 -13.75 0.03 24.71
N GLN A 47 -13.48 -0.05 26.02
CA GLN A 47 -12.67 0.96 26.65
C GLN A 47 -11.38 1.05 25.85
N ILE A 48 -11.30 2.06 24.98
CA ILE A 48 -10.04 2.58 24.47
C ILE A 48 -9.31 2.96 25.75
N THR A 49 -8.57 2.01 26.30
CA THR A 49 -7.56 2.27 27.30
C THR A 49 -6.52 3.00 26.50
N THR A 50 -6.69 4.32 26.38
CA THR A 50 -5.65 5.21 25.92
C THR A 50 -4.59 5.12 27.00
N GLN A 51 -3.73 4.10 26.91
CA GLN A 51 -2.43 4.18 27.53
C GLN A 51 -1.79 5.39 26.86
N ARG A 52 -1.88 6.54 27.53
CA ARG A 52 -0.95 7.63 27.31
C ARG A 52 0.40 7.06 27.72
N THR A 53 1.04 6.35 26.80
CA THR A 53 2.48 6.22 26.83
C THR A 53 2.97 7.65 26.80
N THR A 54 3.64 8.08 27.87
CA THR A 54 4.31 9.36 27.92
C THR A 54 5.49 9.30 26.95
N THR A 55 5.21 9.25 25.65
CA THR A 55 6.21 9.61 24.65
C THR A 55 6.51 11.09 24.88
N ASN A 56 7.79 11.41 24.98
CA ASN A 56 8.23 12.79 25.19
C ASN A 56 7.62 13.65 24.08
N ILE A 57 7.29 14.91 24.36
CA ILE A 57 6.73 15.84 23.34
C ILE A 57 7.61 15.87 22.08
N ASP A 58 8.92 15.65 22.25
CA ASP A 58 9.91 15.54 21.19
C ASP A 58 9.70 14.32 20.27
N GLU A 59 9.32 13.15 20.81
CA GLU A 59 9.10 11.94 20.00
C GLU A 59 7.85 12.06 19.12
N GLN A 60 6.78 12.68 19.64
CA GLN A 60 5.58 12.93 18.84
C GLN A 60 5.84 13.95 17.73
N ALA A 61 6.64 14.98 18.03
CA ALA A 61 7.06 15.97 17.03
C ALA A 61 7.93 15.34 15.94
N ILE A 62 8.89 14.48 16.32
CA ILE A 62 9.73 13.72 15.38
C ILE A 62 8.85 12.85 14.49
N LEU A 63 7.92 12.09 15.07
CA LEU A 63 7.04 11.21 14.32
C LEU A 63 6.16 11.98 13.33
N LEU A 64 5.62 13.13 13.75
CA LEU A 64 4.78 13.96 12.89
C LEU A 64 5.59 14.57 11.72
N ALA A 65 6.82 15.01 11.99
CA ALA A 65 7.73 15.52 10.97
C ALA A 65 8.14 14.42 9.96
N THR A 66 8.49 13.23 10.47
CA THR A 66 8.78 12.06 9.64
C THR A 66 7.57 11.68 8.79
N ARG A 67 6.37 11.66 9.37
CA ARG A 67 5.13 11.37 8.64
C ARG A 67 4.90 12.33 7.47
N GLN A 68 5.05 13.63 7.70
CA GLN A 68 4.86 14.64 6.66
C GLN A 68 5.86 14.45 5.51
N LYS A 69 7.14 14.29 5.84
CA LYS A 69 8.20 14.06 4.86
C LYS A 69 7.96 12.79 4.03
N LEU A 70 7.47 11.73 4.65
CA LEU A 70 7.13 10.49 3.94
C LEU A 70 5.97 10.70 2.98
N ILE A 71 4.89 11.37 3.41
CA ILE A 71 3.74 11.65 2.55
C ILE A 71 4.17 12.44 1.32
N GLU A 72 5.00 13.46 1.49
CA GLU A 72 5.49 14.30 0.39
C GLU A 72 6.34 13.50 -0.62
N ALA A 73 7.23 12.62 -0.12
CA ALA A 73 8.12 11.84 -0.97
C ALA A 73 7.47 10.60 -1.60
N ASN A 74 6.29 10.19 -1.11
CA ASN A 74 5.59 8.99 -1.56
C ASN A 74 4.64 9.30 -2.72
N VAL A 75 4.73 8.51 -3.79
CA VAL A 75 4.04 8.70 -5.06
C VAL A 75 3.22 7.47 -5.37
N PHE A 76 1.94 7.65 -5.69
CA PHE A 76 1.13 6.56 -6.24
C PHE A 76 1.49 6.35 -7.70
N ILE A 77 1.75 5.11 -8.11
CA ILE A 77 1.99 4.78 -9.51
C ILE A 77 0.93 3.81 -10.04
N GLN A 78 0.52 4.03 -11.27
CA GLN A 78 -0.43 3.20 -11.99
C GLN A 78 0.14 2.84 -13.36
N VAL A 79 0.15 1.53 -13.66
CA VAL A 79 0.60 0.97 -14.94
C VAL A 79 -0.62 0.46 -15.69
N ASN A 80 -0.92 1.04 -16.84
CA ASN A 80 -2.11 0.71 -17.61
C ASN A 80 -1.76 -0.35 -18.65
N ILE A 81 -2.50 -1.45 -18.65
CA ILE A 81 -2.32 -2.59 -19.55
C ILE A 81 -3.67 -2.92 -20.22
N PRO A 82 -3.71 -3.70 -21.32
CA PRO A 82 -4.96 -4.03 -22.02
C PRO A 82 -6.03 -4.65 -21.11
N SER A 83 -5.63 -5.48 -20.15
CA SER A 83 -6.55 -6.14 -19.20
C SER A 83 -7.01 -5.26 -18.04
N GLY A 84 -6.43 -4.08 -17.84
CA GLY A 84 -6.77 -3.18 -16.73
C GLY A 84 -5.61 -2.29 -16.31
N TYR A 85 -5.26 -2.34 -15.03
CA TYR A 85 -4.14 -1.59 -14.50
C TYR A 85 -3.55 -2.29 -13.27
N GLU A 86 -2.26 -2.03 -13.04
CA GLU A 86 -1.55 -2.34 -11.82
C GLU A 86 -1.30 -1.07 -11.03
N ILE A 87 -1.13 -1.23 -9.72
CA ILE A 87 -0.85 -0.12 -8.82
C ILE A 87 0.31 -0.46 -7.91
N GLY A 88 1.05 0.58 -7.56
CA GLY A 88 2.08 0.52 -6.53
C GLY A 88 2.41 1.90 -6.01
N SER A 89 3.55 1.99 -5.36
CA SER A 89 4.11 3.21 -4.82
C SER A 89 5.48 3.46 -5.44
N ALA A 90 5.95 4.69 -5.38
CA ALA A 90 7.32 5.07 -5.67
C ALA A 90 7.79 6.10 -4.64
N THR A 91 9.08 6.10 -4.37
CA THR A 91 9.71 6.95 -3.36
C THR A 91 10.66 7.94 -4.03
N ILE A 92 10.37 9.24 -3.92
CA ILE A 92 11.23 10.30 -4.45
C ILE A 92 12.53 10.37 -3.64
N ILE A 93 13.65 10.17 -4.33
CA ILE A 93 15.00 10.09 -3.75
C ILE A 93 15.93 11.19 -4.25
N ASN A 94 15.62 11.80 -5.39
CA ASN A 94 16.41 12.88 -5.96
C ASN A 94 15.55 13.78 -6.84
N GLN A 95 16.07 14.96 -7.18
CA GLN A 95 15.37 15.94 -7.99
C GLN A 95 16.36 16.92 -8.67
N ASP A 96 16.11 17.34 -9.91
CA ASP A 96 16.89 18.39 -10.60
C ASP A 96 16.05 19.67 -10.81
N ASP A 97 16.22 20.47 -11.86
CA ASP A 97 15.35 21.65 -12.07
C ASP A 97 13.96 21.28 -12.62
N ASP A 98 13.88 20.18 -13.39
CA ASP A 98 12.73 19.82 -14.22
C ASP A 98 12.05 18.51 -13.79
N PHE A 99 12.78 17.59 -13.16
CA PHE A 99 12.33 16.22 -12.88
C PHE A 99 12.51 15.80 -11.42
N TYR A 100 11.52 15.07 -10.91
CA TYR A 100 11.68 14.19 -9.76
C TYR A 100 12.19 12.83 -10.23
N TYR A 101 13.09 12.24 -9.44
CA TYR A 101 13.57 10.87 -9.61
C TYR A 101 13.07 10.03 -8.43
N ALA A 102 12.39 8.94 -8.73
CA ALA A 102 11.80 8.07 -7.73
C ALA A 102 12.19 6.60 -7.96
N ILE A 103 12.33 5.87 -6.86
CA ILE A 103 12.56 4.43 -6.87
C ILE A 103 11.25 3.70 -6.63
N THR A 104 11.03 2.62 -7.36
CA THR A 104 9.94 1.68 -7.15
C THR A 104 10.44 0.25 -7.36
N ASN A 105 9.55 -0.74 -7.28
CA ASN A 105 9.87 -2.11 -7.62
C ASN A 105 9.75 -2.36 -9.13
N GLU A 106 10.56 -3.30 -9.61
CA GLU A 106 10.55 -3.71 -11.02
C GLU A 106 9.24 -4.43 -11.35
N HIS A 107 8.77 -5.32 -10.48
CA HIS A 107 7.53 -6.06 -10.67
C HIS A 107 6.28 -5.18 -10.71
N VAL A 108 6.33 -3.94 -10.23
CA VAL A 108 5.21 -2.99 -10.34
C VAL A 108 5.11 -2.43 -11.76
N LEU A 109 6.20 -2.47 -12.52
CA LEU A 109 6.30 -1.91 -13.87
C LEU A 109 6.28 -2.97 -14.97
N ASP A 110 6.33 -4.26 -14.62
CA ASP A 110 6.51 -5.37 -15.56
C ASP A 110 5.27 -5.63 -16.45
N GLY A 111 4.12 -5.07 -16.08
CA GLY A 111 2.87 -5.14 -16.82
C GLY A 111 2.33 -6.56 -16.97
N ASN A 112 2.69 -7.49 -16.06
CA ASN A 112 2.20 -8.87 -16.05
C ASN A 112 2.40 -9.63 -17.38
N ASN A 113 3.48 -9.35 -18.12
CA ASN A 113 3.75 -9.87 -19.48
C ASN A 113 2.83 -9.33 -20.60
N GLU A 114 2.05 -8.29 -20.32
CA GLU A 114 1.30 -7.55 -21.33
C GLU A 114 2.07 -6.32 -21.83
N VAL A 115 1.59 -5.76 -22.95
CA VAL A 115 2.12 -4.49 -23.45
C VAL A 115 1.64 -3.36 -22.54
N VAL A 116 2.55 -2.59 -21.97
CA VAL A 116 2.20 -1.40 -21.20
C VAL A 116 1.72 -0.28 -22.13
N ASN A 117 0.50 0.21 -21.90
CA ASN A 117 -0.10 1.31 -22.64
C ASN A 117 0.39 2.68 -22.14
N SER A 118 0.45 2.86 -20.81
CA SER A 118 0.90 4.10 -20.19
C SER A 118 1.28 3.94 -18.73
N TYR A 119 2.21 4.79 -18.30
CA TYR A 119 2.68 4.94 -16.93
C TYR A 119 2.18 6.27 -16.35
N GLN A 120 1.61 6.25 -15.15
CA GLN A 120 1.12 7.45 -14.46
C GLN A 120 1.62 7.49 -13.02
N ALA A 121 2.11 8.66 -12.59
CA ALA A 121 2.54 8.96 -11.24
C ALA A 121 1.63 10.05 -10.67
N THR A 122 1.13 9.86 -9.45
CA THR A 122 0.32 10.84 -8.74
C THR A 122 0.97 11.18 -7.40
N THR A 123 1.32 12.46 -7.24
CA THR A 123 1.93 12.99 -6.01
C THR A 123 0.88 13.26 -4.93
N PHE A 124 1.35 13.52 -3.70
CA PHE A 124 0.51 13.73 -2.52
C PHE A 124 -0.50 14.89 -2.64
N ASP A 125 -0.21 15.86 -3.49
CA ASP A 125 -1.06 17.01 -3.82
C ASP A 125 -2.04 16.71 -4.97
N ASN A 126 -2.18 15.44 -5.36
CA ASN A 126 -3.07 14.91 -6.40
C ASN A 126 -2.74 15.38 -7.82
N ILE A 127 -1.48 15.69 -8.09
CA ILE A 127 -1.02 15.98 -9.45
C ILE A 127 -0.61 14.67 -10.12
N THR A 128 -1.30 14.33 -11.21
CA THR A 128 -0.99 13.16 -12.02
C THR A 128 -0.19 13.55 -13.26
N THR A 129 0.94 12.88 -13.48
CA THR A 129 1.82 13.06 -14.64
C THR A 129 2.22 11.71 -15.23
N SER A 130 2.61 11.69 -16.50
CA SER A 130 3.29 10.53 -17.07
C SER A 130 4.72 10.45 -16.55
N PHE A 131 5.24 9.24 -16.34
CA PHE A 131 6.65 9.03 -16.00
C PHE A 131 7.37 8.20 -17.05
N GLU A 132 8.69 8.37 -17.08
CA GLU A 132 9.61 7.57 -17.89
C GLU A 132 10.37 6.60 -16.98
N VAL A 133 10.58 5.38 -17.46
CA VAL A 133 11.47 4.42 -16.80
C VAL A 133 12.90 4.72 -17.22
N VAL A 134 13.76 5.06 -16.25
CA VAL A 134 15.18 5.37 -16.46
C VAL A 134 16.01 4.09 -16.45
N ALA A 135 15.74 3.21 -15.49
CA ALA A 135 16.44 1.93 -15.34
C ALA A 135 15.56 0.90 -14.61
N MET A 136 15.80 -0.39 -14.87
CA MET A 136 15.16 -1.53 -14.20
C MET A 136 16.19 -2.64 -13.94
N ASP A 137 16.05 -3.33 -12.82
CA ASP A 137 16.85 -4.48 -12.43
C ASP A 137 15.94 -5.53 -11.78
N ASN A 138 15.61 -6.58 -12.55
CA ASN A 138 14.72 -7.65 -12.12
C ASN A 138 15.33 -8.56 -11.02
N VAL A 139 16.66 -8.64 -10.96
CA VAL A 139 17.36 -9.42 -9.92
C VAL A 139 17.19 -8.71 -8.59
N LYS A 140 17.33 -7.38 -8.55
CA LYS A 140 17.15 -6.56 -7.35
C LYS A 140 15.70 -6.20 -7.05
N ASP A 141 14.80 -6.39 -8.01
CA ASP A 141 13.42 -5.91 -7.97
C ASP A 141 13.34 -4.38 -7.75
N LEU A 142 14.16 -3.63 -8.49
CA LEU A 142 14.23 -2.17 -8.42
C LEU A 142 14.05 -1.53 -9.79
N ALA A 143 13.39 -0.39 -9.81
CA ALA A 143 13.31 0.49 -10.96
C ALA A 143 13.50 1.95 -10.56
N LEU A 144 14.21 2.71 -11.40
CA LEU A 144 14.33 4.16 -11.32
C LEU A 144 13.39 4.78 -12.36
N ILE A 145 12.50 5.66 -11.91
CA ILE A 145 11.58 6.41 -12.76
C ILE A 145 11.84 7.91 -12.62
N LYS A 146 11.46 8.68 -13.64
CA LYS A 146 11.46 10.15 -13.57
C LYS A 146 10.17 10.74 -14.11
N PHE A 147 9.74 11.85 -13.54
CA PHE A 147 8.53 12.58 -13.96
C PHE A 147 8.66 14.08 -13.69
N THR A 148 7.91 14.88 -14.44
CA THR A 148 8.02 16.34 -14.44
C THR A 148 7.61 16.95 -13.11
N LYS A 149 8.33 18.01 -12.70
CA LYS A 149 7.99 18.84 -11.53
C LYS A 149 6.93 19.89 -11.88
N GLU A 150 5.67 19.48 -11.86
CA GLU A 150 4.56 20.41 -12.12
C GLU A 150 4.29 21.35 -10.93
N ASN A 151 4.56 20.93 -9.69
CA ASN A 151 4.43 21.78 -8.50
C ASN A 151 5.79 21.98 -7.81
N ARG A 152 6.08 23.25 -7.47
CA ARG A 152 7.35 23.68 -6.88
C ARG A 152 7.34 23.75 -5.35
N GLU A 153 6.23 23.41 -4.69
CA GLU A 153 6.30 23.13 -3.26
C GLU A 153 7.28 21.97 -3.07
N VAL A 154 8.31 22.23 -2.28
CA VAL A 154 9.55 21.45 -2.25
C VAL A 154 9.25 20.07 -1.70
N ILE A 155 8.99 19.11 -2.57
CA ILE A 155 9.03 17.70 -2.18
C ILE A 155 10.46 17.43 -1.76
N SER A 156 10.63 17.14 -0.47
CA SER A 156 11.94 16.84 0.09
C SER A 156 12.28 15.38 -0.19
N PRO A 157 13.28 15.09 -1.03
CA PRO A 157 13.63 13.71 -1.33
C PRO A 157 14.10 12.99 -0.05
N LEU A 158 13.81 11.70 0.04
CA LEU A 158 14.36 10.91 1.13
C LEU A 158 15.87 10.77 0.98
N ARG A 159 16.57 10.91 2.11
CA ARG A 159 18.03 10.80 2.14
C ARG A 159 18.41 9.34 2.00
N THR A 160 19.31 9.04 1.07
CA THR A 160 19.85 7.71 0.79
C THR A 160 21.17 7.45 1.53
N LEU A 161 21.30 7.98 2.75
CA LEU A 161 22.50 7.73 3.54
C LEU A 161 22.55 6.26 3.97
N ASN A 162 23.72 5.64 3.80
CA ASN A 162 23.98 4.29 4.31
C ASN A 162 24.24 4.35 5.83
N GLU A 163 23.19 4.67 6.57
CA GLU A 163 23.14 4.47 8.01
C GLU A 163 22.75 3.02 8.26
N GLY A 164 23.45 2.34 9.16
CA GLY A 164 23.24 0.91 9.45
C GLY A 164 21.78 0.54 9.68
N ILE A 165 21.48 -0.72 9.40
CA ILE A 165 20.20 -1.36 9.72
C ILE A 165 20.42 -2.20 10.97
N TYR A 166 19.67 -1.93 12.04
CA TYR A 166 19.78 -2.65 13.31
C TYR A 166 18.50 -3.43 13.60
N ILE A 167 18.66 -4.62 14.17
CA ILE A 167 17.54 -5.44 14.63
C ILE A 167 16.84 -4.70 15.78
N ASP A 168 15.52 -4.81 15.85
CA ASP A 168 14.61 -4.14 16.79
C ASP A 168 14.47 -2.61 16.59
N ASP A 169 15.11 -2.02 15.57
CA ASP A 169 14.88 -0.62 15.22
C ASP A 169 13.41 -0.42 14.81
N ILE A 170 12.81 0.64 15.35
CA ILE A 170 11.46 1.06 14.94
C ILE A 170 11.53 1.62 13.52
N VAL A 171 10.67 1.09 12.67
CA VAL A 171 10.52 1.51 11.28
C VAL A 171 9.11 1.99 10.98
N VAL A 172 9.05 2.88 10.01
CA VAL A 172 7.82 3.43 9.44
C VAL A 172 7.77 3.01 7.97
N ALA A 173 6.73 2.27 7.59
CA ALA A 173 6.47 1.93 6.21
C ALA A 173 5.39 2.87 5.65
N ILE A 174 5.57 3.31 4.40
CA ILE A 174 4.56 4.07 3.66
C ILE A 174 4.30 3.44 2.30
N GLY A 175 3.08 3.57 1.82
CA GLY A 175 2.69 3.28 0.45
C GLY A 175 1.27 3.73 0.15
N ASN A 176 0.75 3.35 -1.01
CA ASN A 176 -0.57 3.72 -1.52
C ASN A 176 -1.46 2.47 -1.69
N PRO A 177 -1.88 1.83 -0.59
CA PRO A 177 -2.66 0.62 -0.72
C PRO A 177 -4.05 0.90 -1.28
N TYR A 178 -4.49 0.08 -2.23
CA TYR A 178 -5.81 0.17 -2.85
C TYR A 178 -6.14 1.50 -3.57
N GLY A 179 -5.14 2.33 -3.87
CA GLY A 179 -5.30 3.57 -4.64
C GLY A 179 -4.50 4.75 -4.08
N ASN A 180 -4.80 5.96 -4.55
CA ASN A 180 -4.04 7.18 -4.29
C ASN A 180 -4.20 7.77 -2.87
N THR A 181 -4.31 6.94 -1.84
CA THR A 181 -4.30 7.40 -0.43
C THR A 181 -3.11 6.79 0.27
N ALA A 182 -2.20 7.63 0.75
CA ALA A 182 -1.03 7.17 1.48
C ALA A 182 -1.46 6.52 2.80
N ALA A 183 -0.99 5.30 3.04
CA ALA A 183 -1.11 4.61 4.32
C ALA A 183 0.27 4.49 4.95
N ILE A 184 0.32 4.73 6.25
CA ILE A 184 1.54 4.63 7.04
C ILE A 184 1.31 3.59 8.13
N SER A 185 2.30 2.72 8.29
CA SER A 185 2.32 1.70 9.33
C SER A 185 3.65 1.72 10.06
N TYR A 186 3.66 1.12 11.24
CA TYR A 186 4.79 1.10 12.15
C TYR A 186 5.10 -0.33 12.54
N GLY A 187 6.37 -0.61 12.75
CA GLY A 187 6.85 -1.91 13.19
C GLY A 187 8.31 -1.85 13.61
N SER A 188 8.93 -3.02 13.63
CA SER A 188 10.32 -3.23 13.98
C SER A 188 11.01 -4.14 12.98
N ILE A 189 12.32 -3.98 12.84
CA ILE A 189 13.15 -4.84 12.01
C ILE A 189 13.45 -6.14 12.76
N HIS A 190 13.10 -7.28 12.18
CA HIS A 190 13.39 -8.59 12.77
C HIS A 190 14.77 -9.09 12.37
N GLN A 191 15.15 -8.91 11.10
CA GLN A 191 16.46 -9.32 10.59
C GLN A 191 16.77 -8.70 9.22
N VAL A 192 18.04 -8.73 8.86
CA VAL A 192 18.49 -8.61 7.47
C VAL A 192 18.97 -9.98 7.03
N THR A 193 18.30 -10.57 6.03
CA THR A 193 18.53 -11.95 5.61
C THR A 193 18.53 -12.08 4.10
N THR A 194 18.94 -13.23 3.59
CA THR A 194 18.83 -13.56 2.17
C THR A 194 17.68 -14.54 1.98
N ILE A 195 16.71 -14.17 1.16
CA ILE A 195 15.66 -15.09 0.71
C ILE A 195 15.95 -15.55 -0.71
N ARG A 196 15.40 -16.71 -1.05
CA ARG A 196 15.49 -17.26 -2.40
C ARG A 196 14.10 -17.39 -2.99
N GLU A 197 13.89 -16.73 -4.12
CA GLU A 197 12.66 -16.78 -4.89
C GLU A 197 12.99 -17.12 -6.35
N LEU A 198 12.40 -18.18 -6.90
CA LEU A 198 12.59 -18.59 -8.31
C LEU A 198 14.07 -18.64 -8.76
N GLU A 199 14.95 -19.19 -7.91
CA GLU A 199 16.41 -19.26 -8.09
C GLU A 199 17.18 -17.93 -7.98
N ILE A 200 16.52 -16.83 -7.64
CA ILE A 200 17.14 -15.53 -7.38
C ILE A 200 17.31 -15.35 -5.87
N GLU A 201 18.54 -15.10 -5.44
CA GLU A 201 18.85 -14.71 -4.06
C GLU A 201 18.74 -13.20 -3.90
N ARG A 202 17.96 -12.75 -2.92
CA ARG A 202 17.76 -11.34 -2.61
C ARG A 202 18.09 -11.07 -1.16
N LEU A 203 18.89 -10.03 -0.92
CA LEU A 203 19.10 -9.49 0.42
C LEU A 203 17.88 -8.63 0.78
N VAL A 204 17.31 -8.87 1.95
CA VAL A 204 16.02 -8.28 2.37
C VAL A 204 16.08 -7.84 3.82
N ILE A 205 15.35 -6.79 4.14
CA ILE A 205 14.97 -6.44 5.52
C ILE A 205 13.64 -7.15 5.78
N GLU A 206 13.57 -7.96 6.82
CA GLU A 206 12.32 -8.52 7.32
C GLU A 206 11.81 -7.65 8.49
N HIS A 207 10.53 -7.27 8.46
CA HIS A 207 9.90 -6.45 9.48
C HIS A 207 8.42 -6.80 9.68
N ASP A 208 7.83 -6.27 10.76
CA ASP A 208 6.40 -6.46 11.06
C ASP A 208 5.52 -5.22 10.78
N ALA A 209 6.08 -4.13 10.26
CA ALA A 209 5.29 -2.96 9.83
C ALA A 209 4.34 -3.33 8.67
N PRO A 210 3.00 -3.32 8.87
CA PRO A 210 2.07 -3.81 7.86
C PRO A 210 2.13 -3.09 6.52
N SER A 211 2.27 -3.84 5.43
CA SER A 211 2.17 -3.35 4.05
C SER A 211 1.03 -4.08 3.32
N TYR A 212 0.30 -3.38 2.46
CA TYR A 212 -0.83 -3.96 1.71
C TYR A 212 -0.62 -3.78 0.21
N THR A 213 -1.41 -4.50 -0.61
CA THR A 213 -1.38 -4.37 -2.08
C THR A 213 -1.42 -2.91 -2.52
N GLY A 214 -0.40 -2.47 -3.27
CA GLY A 214 -0.18 -1.08 -3.64
C GLY A 214 0.93 -0.37 -2.86
N SER A 215 1.47 -0.98 -1.80
CA SER A 215 2.59 -0.44 -1.01
C SER A 215 3.96 -0.75 -1.59
N SER A 216 4.07 -1.74 -2.49
CA SER A 216 5.30 -2.10 -3.19
C SER A 216 5.88 -0.89 -3.92
N GLY A 217 7.16 -0.61 -3.68
CA GLY A 217 7.90 0.56 -4.17
C GLY A 217 7.87 1.76 -3.22
N GLY A 218 7.06 1.68 -2.15
CA GLY A 218 7.00 2.68 -1.08
C GLY A 218 8.18 2.57 -0.11
N ALA A 219 8.36 3.59 0.72
CA ALA A 219 9.54 3.70 1.58
C ALA A 219 9.40 2.90 2.89
N LEU A 220 10.51 2.32 3.34
CA LEU A 220 10.73 1.91 4.73
C LEU A 220 11.80 2.83 5.33
N VAL A 221 11.45 3.56 6.39
CA VAL A 221 12.37 4.50 7.05
C VAL A 221 12.49 4.24 8.54
N ASP A 222 13.54 4.77 9.17
CA ASP A 222 13.59 4.88 10.63
C ASP A 222 12.70 6.02 11.17
N MET A 223 12.61 6.14 12.49
CA MET A 223 11.84 7.20 13.15
C MET A 223 12.26 8.64 12.76
N TYR A 224 13.45 8.84 12.20
CA TYR A 224 13.99 10.13 11.77
C TYR A 224 13.76 10.40 10.27
N GLY A 225 13.10 9.48 9.57
CA GLY A 225 12.82 9.61 8.14
C GLY A 225 14.06 9.41 7.27
N ASN A 226 15.04 8.63 7.73
CA ASN A 226 16.14 8.14 6.90
C ASN A 226 15.72 6.85 6.18
N LEU A 227 16.02 6.75 4.89
CA LEU A 227 15.64 5.58 4.09
C LEU A 227 16.43 4.34 4.53
N LYS A 228 15.71 3.29 4.92
CA LYS A 228 16.28 1.97 5.26
C LYS A 228 16.02 0.96 4.15
N GLY A 229 14.91 1.08 3.42
CA GLY A 229 14.63 0.23 2.27
C GLY A 229 13.40 0.65 1.47
N ILE A 230 13.08 -0.16 0.47
CA ILE A 230 11.89 -0.03 -0.38
C ILE A 230 11.01 -1.27 -0.16
N ASN A 231 9.77 -1.06 0.31
CA ASN A 231 8.80 -2.12 0.56
C ASN A 231 8.57 -2.90 -0.73
N SER A 232 8.52 -4.24 -0.67
CA SER A 232 8.26 -5.05 -1.86
C SER A 232 7.22 -6.15 -1.64
N TRP A 233 7.54 -7.20 -0.88
CA TRP A 233 6.68 -8.38 -0.74
C TRP A 233 6.22 -8.64 0.70
N GLU A 234 5.17 -9.44 0.82
CA GLU A 234 4.65 -10.01 2.06
C GLU A 234 4.69 -11.53 1.94
N LEU A 235 5.09 -12.20 3.03
CA LEU A 235 5.07 -13.65 3.11
C LEU A 235 4.74 -14.09 4.54
N ASN A 236 3.59 -14.75 4.71
CA ASN A 236 3.12 -15.35 5.97
C ASN A 236 2.98 -14.33 7.13
N GLY A 237 2.55 -13.11 6.84
CA GLY A 237 2.37 -12.04 7.82
C GLY A 237 3.68 -11.31 8.18
N LEU A 238 4.78 -11.60 7.48
CA LEU A 238 6.02 -10.84 7.53
C LEU A 238 6.18 -10.02 6.27
N TYR A 239 6.72 -8.83 6.43
CA TYR A 239 6.91 -7.86 5.36
C TYR A 239 8.38 -7.67 5.07
N TYR A 240 8.67 -7.39 3.81
CA TYR A 240 10.04 -7.31 3.35
C TYR A 240 10.30 -6.07 2.53
N ALA A 241 11.47 -5.49 2.75
CA ALA A 241 11.96 -4.35 2.00
C ALA A 241 13.35 -4.63 1.43
N ILE A 242 13.62 -4.06 0.26
CA ILE A 242 14.93 -4.08 -0.38
C ILE A 242 15.84 -3.09 0.37
N PRO A 243 16.99 -3.52 0.94
CA PRO A 243 17.82 -2.67 1.78
C PRO A 243 18.46 -1.48 1.07
N ILE A 244 18.72 -0.40 1.81
CA ILE A 244 19.39 0.81 1.30
C ILE A 244 20.76 0.53 0.65
N SER A 245 21.48 -0.49 1.11
CA SER A 245 22.75 -0.91 0.48
C SER A 245 22.58 -1.41 -0.95
N VAL A 246 21.50 -2.15 -1.22
CA VAL A 246 21.14 -2.64 -2.56
C VAL A 246 20.67 -1.48 -3.43
N ILE A 247 19.86 -0.58 -2.86
CA ILE A 247 19.36 0.63 -3.53
C ILE A 247 20.54 1.52 -3.95
N ASN A 248 21.48 1.82 -3.05
CA ASN A 248 22.63 2.67 -3.37
C ASN A 248 23.49 2.06 -4.48
N THR A 249 23.72 0.75 -4.44
CA THR A 249 24.44 0.03 -5.51
C THR A 249 23.71 0.14 -6.85
N PHE A 250 22.37 0.07 -6.85
CA PHE A 250 21.58 0.28 -8.06
C PHE A 250 21.67 1.73 -8.57
N LEU A 251 21.60 2.72 -7.68
CA LEU A 251 21.66 4.14 -8.02
C LEU A 251 23.01 4.58 -8.59
N GLU A 252 24.12 4.09 -8.03
CA GLU A 252 25.48 4.41 -8.50
C GLU A 252 25.70 4.08 -9.99
N ASN A 253 24.91 3.16 -10.54
CA ASN A 253 25.01 2.74 -11.94
C ASN A 253 24.00 3.43 -12.88
N ASN A 254 23.06 4.22 -12.35
CA ASN A 254 21.88 4.69 -13.10
C ASN A 254 21.51 6.17 -12.89
N LEU A 255 22.14 6.89 -11.96
CA LEU A 255 22.01 8.34 -11.76
C LEU A 255 23.20 9.12 -12.31
#